data_AF-A0A7I5E6D5-F1
#
_entry.id   AF-A0A7I5E6D5-F1
#
_cell.length_a   1.000
_cell.length_b   1.000
_cell.length_c   1.000
_cell.angle_alpha   90.00
_cell.angle_beta   90.00
_cell.angle_gamma   90.00
#
_symmetry.space_group_name_H-M   'P 1'
#
loop_
_entity.id
_entity.type
_entity.pdbx_description
1 polymer ?
#
loop_
_entity_poly.entity_id
_entity_poly.type
_entity_poly.pdbx_seq_one_letter_code
_entity_poly.pdbx_strand_id
1 'polypeptide(L)'
;MNDIPMSGKLATASDPPLTTECPVCHAKPPTPTDQFCRRCGCRLHLVCRHCQAQIKPLDRYCASCGARRLIIFDQIRQGAYNHSPFFALGTAIVLGSILGSAWLALRYVLENRR
;
A
#
# COMPACT_ATOMS: atom_id res chain seq x y z
N MET A 1 -48.74 -29.68 21.99
CA MET A 1 -47.28 -29.81 21.83
C MET A 1 -46.77 -28.62 21.05
N ASN A 2 -46.16 -27.64 21.71
CA ASN A 2 -45.48 -26.52 21.07
C ASN A 2 -44.05 -26.54 21.58
N ASP A 3 -43.07 -26.74 20.69
CA ASP A 3 -41.69 -26.35 20.92
C ASP A 3 -40.99 -26.13 19.56
N ILE A 4 -40.84 -24.85 19.21
CA ILE A 4 -39.69 -24.34 18.46
C ILE A 4 -39.07 -23.28 19.38
N PRO A 5 -37.76 -23.34 19.65
CA PRO A 5 -36.96 -22.22 19.19
C PRO A 5 -35.65 -22.63 18.48
N MET A 6 -35.42 -21.86 17.43
CA MET A 6 -34.14 -21.53 16.81
C MET A 6 -32.95 -21.56 17.80
N SER A 7 -31.97 -22.42 17.53
CA SER A 7 -30.61 -22.22 18.02
C SER A 7 -29.70 -22.07 16.81
N GLY A 8 -29.58 -20.82 16.36
CA GLY A 8 -28.59 -20.39 15.40
C GLY A 8 -27.21 -20.84 15.86
N LYS A 9 -26.54 -21.67 15.06
CA LYS A 9 -25.12 -21.97 15.25
C LYS A 9 -24.36 -20.66 15.06
N LEU A 10 -23.88 -20.12 16.18
CA LEU A 10 -22.88 -19.07 16.25
C LEU A 10 -21.77 -19.40 15.27
N ALA A 11 -21.57 -18.52 14.29
CA ALA A 11 -20.40 -18.53 13.43
C ALA A 11 -19.18 -18.38 14.33
N THR A 12 -18.35 -19.42 14.37
CA THR A 12 -17.12 -19.49 15.12
C THR A 12 -16.18 -18.38 14.66
N ALA A 13 -15.98 -17.40 15.52
CA ALA A 13 -14.96 -16.37 15.39
C ALA A 13 -13.60 -16.97 15.75
N SER A 14 -12.97 -17.76 14.87
CA SER A 14 -11.61 -18.25 15.15
C SER A 14 -10.81 -18.82 13.98
N ASP A 15 -11.12 -18.50 12.72
CA ASP A 15 -10.18 -18.79 11.63
C ASP A 15 -9.87 -17.49 10.88
N PRO A 16 -8.60 -17.04 10.85
CA PRO A 16 -8.24 -15.89 10.04
C PRO A 16 -8.50 -16.27 8.58
N PRO A 17 -9.25 -15.46 7.80
CA PRO A 17 -9.19 -15.61 6.37
C PRO A 17 -7.75 -15.26 6.01
N LEU A 18 -6.93 -16.28 5.77
CA LEU A 18 -5.75 -16.16 4.94
C LEU A 18 -6.25 -15.51 3.67
N THR A 19 -6.10 -14.18 3.57
CA THR A 19 -6.68 -13.40 2.49
C THR A 19 -6.14 -13.99 1.21
N THR A 20 -7.02 -14.67 0.48
CA THR A 20 -6.72 -15.37 -0.76
C THR A 20 -6.27 -14.40 -1.85
N GLU A 21 -6.30 -13.08 -1.59
CA GLU A 21 -6.01 -12.00 -2.52
C GLU A 21 -5.34 -10.82 -1.79
N CYS A 22 -4.39 -10.12 -2.44
CA CYS A 22 -3.81 -8.87 -1.92
C CYS A 22 -4.94 -7.82 -1.80
N PRO A 23 -5.13 -7.18 -0.64
CA PRO A 23 -6.17 -6.15 -0.47
C PRO A 23 -5.95 -4.88 -1.30
N VAL A 24 -4.76 -4.73 -1.89
CA VAL A 24 -4.36 -3.54 -2.67
C VAL A 24 -4.42 -3.78 -4.17
N CYS A 25 -3.95 -4.94 -4.65
CA CYS A 25 -3.92 -5.24 -6.09
C CYS A 25 -4.78 -6.44 -6.50
N HIS A 26 -5.52 -7.02 -5.55
CA HIS A 26 -6.37 -8.20 -5.74
C HIS A 26 -5.64 -9.42 -6.34
N ALA A 27 -4.30 -9.41 -6.35
CA ALA A 27 -3.53 -10.53 -6.85
C ALA A 27 -3.56 -11.67 -5.84
N LYS A 28 -3.87 -12.87 -6.31
CA LYS A 28 -3.79 -14.10 -5.53
C LYS A 28 -2.32 -14.38 -5.17
N PRO A 29 -1.93 -14.36 -3.89
CA PRO A 29 -0.59 -14.77 -3.51
C PRO A 29 -0.40 -16.25 -3.86
N PRO A 30 0.78 -16.65 -4.38
CA PRO A 30 1.04 -18.03 -4.78
C PRO A 30 1.04 -18.98 -3.58
N THR A 31 1.37 -18.47 -2.39
CA THR A 31 1.44 -19.21 -1.12
C THR A 31 0.75 -18.40 -0.02
N PRO A 32 -0.11 -19.02 0.81
CA PRO A 32 -0.80 -18.34 1.91
C PRO A 32 0.15 -17.90 3.05
N THR A 33 1.38 -18.42 3.05
CA THR A 33 2.44 -18.10 4.01
C THR A 33 3.29 -16.90 3.60
N ASP A 34 3.12 -16.35 2.40
CA ASP A 34 3.91 -15.21 1.95
C ASP A 34 3.59 -13.98 2.81
N GLN A 35 4.60 -13.42 3.48
CA GLN A 35 4.44 -12.23 4.32
C GLN A 35 4.17 -10.96 3.51
N PHE A 36 4.53 -10.97 2.23
CA PHE A 36 4.41 -9.85 1.31
C PHE A 36 3.83 -10.32 -0.02
N CYS A 37 2.99 -9.52 -0.65
CA CYS A 37 2.54 -9.79 -2.00
C CYS A 37 3.63 -9.44 -3.01
N ARG A 38 3.96 -10.38 -3.89
CA ARG A 38 4.99 -10.23 -4.93
C ARG A 38 4.65 -9.20 -6.02
N ARG A 39 3.38 -8.82 -6.16
CA ARG A 39 2.90 -7.86 -7.18
C ARG A 39 2.81 -6.44 -6.63
N CYS A 40 2.17 -6.26 -5.47
CA CYS A 40 1.91 -4.96 -4.85
C CYS A 40 2.97 -4.57 -3.80
N GLY A 41 3.85 -5.49 -3.37
CA GLY A 41 4.79 -5.28 -2.27
C GLY A 41 4.13 -5.12 -0.89
N CYS A 42 2.81 -5.23 -0.82
CA CYS A 42 2.05 -4.99 0.41
C CYS A 42 2.22 -6.16 1.38
N ARG A 43 2.35 -5.84 2.66
CA ARG A 43 2.48 -6.84 3.72
C ARG A 43 1.13 -7.50 3.99
N LEU A 44 1.07 -8.83 3.88
CA LEU A 44 -0.13 -9.65 4.04
C LEU A 44 -0.33 -10.05 5.51
N HIS A 45 0.77 -10.33 6.20
CA HIS A 45 0.79 -10.71 7.62
C HIS A 45 1.36 -9.59 8.48
N LEU A 46 0.54 -9.06 9.39
CA LEU A 46 0.94 -7.99 10.29
C LEU A 46 0.66 -8.35 11.73
N VAL A 47 1.57 -7.95 12.61
CA VAL A 47 1.46 -8.17 14.04
C VAL A 47 1.37 -6.82 14.77
N CYS A 48 0.53 -6.77 15.79
CA CYS A 48 0.40 -5.62 16.66
C CYS A 48 1.67 -5.41 17.47
N ARG A 49 2.23 -4.19 17.50
CA ARG A 49 3.39 -3.91 18.35
C ARG A 49 3.06 -3.96 19.84
N HIS A 50 1.80 -3.80 20.21
CA HIS A 50 1.40 -3.69 21.61
C HIS A 50 1.03 -5.04 22.23
N CYS A 51 0.24 -5.86 21.53
CA CYS A 51 -0.22 -7.16 22.03
C CYS A 51 0.26 -8.34 21.19
N GLN A 52 1.07 -8.11 20.15
CA GLN A 52 1.58 -9.14 19.22
C GLN A 52 0.51 -9.94 18.46
N ALA A 53 -0.77 -9.62 18.63
CA ALA A 53 -1.85 -10.24 17.88
C ALA A 53 -1.75 -9.94 16.38
N GLN A 54 -2.18 -10.89 15.55
CA GLN A 54 -2.32 -10.72 14.11
C GLN A 54 -3.36 -9.62 13.80
N ILE A 55 -3.00 -8.66 12.95
CA ILE A 55 -3.85 -7.56 12.50
C ILE A 55 -4.11 -7.75 11.00
N LYS A 56 -5.35 -7.56 10.56
CA LYS A 56 -5.67 -7.60 9.13
C LYS A 56 -4.99 -6.42 8.40
N PRO A 57 -4.53 -6.62 7.15
CA PRO A 57 -3.74 -5.63 6.42
C PRO A 57 -4.42 -4.26 6.18
N LEU A 58 -5.74 -4.13 6.38
CA LEU A 58 -6.51 -2.89 6.25
C LEU A 58 -7.05 -2.32 7.58
N ASP A 59 -6.87 -3.03 8.70
CA ASP A 59 -7.42 -2.57 9.97
C ASP A 59 -6.61 -1.39 10.51
N ARG A 60 -7.34 -0.31 10.86
CA ARG A 60 -6.75 0.90 11.46
C ARG A 60 -6.41 0.71 12.94
N TYR A 61 -7.05 -0.26 13.58
CA TYR A 61 -6.92 -0.57 15.00
C TYR A 61 -6.72 -2.07 15.18
N CYS A 62 -5.99 -2.46 16.21
CA CYS A 62 -5.90 -3.87 16.57
C CYS A 62 -7.23 -4.36 17.17
N ALA A 63 -7.82 -5.41 16.61
CA ALA A 63 -9.06 -6.00 17.13
C ALA A 63 -8.91 -6.59 18.55
N SER A 64 -7.70 -6.99 18.95
CA SER A 64 -7.46 -7.63 20.25
C SER A 64 -7.22 -6.62 21.38
N CYS A 65 -6.53 -5.51 21.11
CA CYS A 65 -6.14 -4.55 22.17
C CYS A 65 -6.62 -3.11 21.92
N GLY A 66 -7.25 -2.82 20.79
CA GLY A 66 -7.74 -1.48 20.44
C GLY A 66 -6.63 -0.48 20.08
N ALA A 67 -5.35 -0.86 20.16
CA ALA A 67 -4.25 0.05 19.86
C ALA A 67 -4.32 0.56 18.40
N ARG A 68 -4.16 1.87 18.23
CA ARG A 68 -4.16 2.52 16.93
C ARG A 68 -2.88 2.17 16.16
N ARG A 69 -3.03 1.70 14.93
CA ARG A 69 -1.89 1.41 14.06
C ARG A 69 -1.36 2.72 13.46
N LEU A 70 -0.05 2.92 13.52
CA LEU A 70 0.65 3.96 12.77
C LEU A 70 0.78 3.51 11.30
N ILE A 71 -0.33 3.58 10.56
CA ILE A 71 -0.42 3.17 9.15
C ILE A 71 0.41 4.09 8.23
N ILE A 72 0.82 5.24 8.73
CA ILE A 72 1.46 6.31 7.97
C ILE A 72 2.72 5.81 7.25
N PHE A 73 3.56 5.00 7.91
CA PHE A 73 4.80 4.53 7.29
C PHE A 73 4.57 3.49 6.17
N ASP A 74 3.62 2.57 6.37
CA ASP A 74 3.24 1.59 5.35
C ASP A 74 2.55 2.27 4.15
N GLN A 75 1.71 3.27 4.42
CA GLN A 75 1.04 4.06 3.37
C GLN A 75 2.03 4.91 2.57
N ILE A 76 3.04 5.51 3.19
CA ILE A 76 4.10 6.24 2.47
C ILE A 76 4.88 5.29 1.57
N ARG A 77 5.23 4.09 2.06
CA ARG A 77 5.94 3.09 1.26
C ARG A 77 5.09 2.59 0.10
N GLN A 78 3.81 2.31 0.32
CA GLN A 78 2.86 1.96 -0.75
C GLN A 78 2.63 3.12 -1.72
N GLY A 79 2.60 4.36 -1.23
CA GLY A 79 2.51 5.58 -2.03
C GLY A 79 3.72 5.76 -2.95
N ALA A 80 4.93 5.48 -2.48
CA ALA A 80 6.14 5.51 -3.28
C ALA A 80 6.12 4.46 -4.42
N TYR A 81 5.47 3.31 -4.20
CA TYR A 81 5.26 2.32 -5.27
C TYR A 81 4.12 2.68 -6.23
N ASN A 82 3.14 3.48 -5.80
CA ASN A 82 2.01 3.92 -6.62
C ASN A 82 2.31 5.17 -7.46
N HIS A 83 3.38 5.92 -7.17
CA HIS A 83 3.90 6.91 -8.13
C HIS A 83 4.59 6.15 -9.27
N SER A 84 3.92 6.12 -10.43
CA SER A 84 4.48 5.43 -11.59
C SER A 84 5.87 6.01 -11.91
N PRO A 85 6.90 5.17 -12.10
CA PRO A 85 8.24 5.66 -12.47
C PRO A 85 8.18 6.50 -13.75
N PHE A 86 7.18 6.25 -14.60
CA PHE A 86 6.87 7.04 -15.79
C PHE A 86 6.48 8.49 -15.49
N PHE A 87 5.75 8.77 -14.41
CA PHE A 87 5.40 10.14 -14.05
C PHE A 87 6.64 10.92 -13.59
N ALA A 88 7.49 10.29 -12.77
CA ALA A 88 8.76 10.89 -12.35
C ALA A 88 9.68 11.16 -13.56
N LEU A 89 9.85 10.18 -14.46
CA LEU A 89 10.62 10.34 -15.69
C LEU A 89 10.04 11.43 -16.59
N GLY A 90 8.72 11.47 -16.77
CA GLY A 90 8.03 12.49 -17.56
C GLY A 90 8.29 13.90 -17.02
N THR A 91 8.14 14.10 -15.71
CA THR A 91 8.40 15.41 -15.09
C THR A 91 9.86 15.83 -15.21
N ALA A 92 10.82 14.90 -15.07
CA ALA A 92 12.24 15.20 -15.20
C ALA A 92 12.62 15.60 -16.64
N ILE A 93 12.07 14.92 -17.65
CA ILE A 93 12.30 15.25 -19.06
C ILE A 93 11.76 16.65 -19.38
N VAL A 94 10.51 16.94 -18.99
CA VAL A 94 9.88 18.24 -19.26
C VAL A 94 10.65 19.38 -18.62
N LEU A 95 11.00 19.25 -17.33
CA LEU A 95 11.77 20.28 -16.62
C LEU A 95 13.19 20.43 -17.19
N GLY A 96 13.83 19.30 -17.54
CA GLY A 96 15.15 19.30 -18.18
C GLY A 96 15.14 20.02 -19.54
N SER A 97 14.12 19.80 -20.37
CA SER A 97 13.98 20.47 -21.66
C SER A 97 13.74 21.98 -21.52
N ILE A 98 12.92 22.41 -20.55
CA ILE A 98 12.64 23.83 -20.32
C ILE A 98 13.90 24.55 -19.83
N LEU A 99 14.59 24.00 -18.82
CA LEU A 99 15.81 24.61 -18.28
C LEU A 99 16.95 24.58 -19.29
N GLY A 100 17.10 23.48 -20.05
CA GLY A 100 18.11 23.33 -21.08
C GLY A 100 17.92 24.33 -22.22
N SER A 101 16.70 24.49 -22.73
CA SER A 101 16.40 25.45 -23.80
C SER A 101 16.57 26.90 -23.34
N ALA A 102 16.15 27.24 -22.13
CA ALA A 102 16.35 28.57 -21.54
C ALA A 102 17.85 28.90 -21.39
N TRP A 103 18.65 27.96 -20.90
CA TRP A 103 20.10 28.14 -20.78
C TRP A 103 20.78 28.30 -22.14
N LEU A 104 20.39 27.48 -23.13
CA LEU A 104 20.95 27.55 -24.48
C LEU A 104 20.64 28.89 -25.15
N ALA A 105 19.39 29.38 -25.02
CA ALA A 105 18.96 30.67 -25.53
C ALA A 105 19.73 31.82 -24.85
N LEU A 106 19.92 31.76 -23.53
CA LEU A 106 20.70 32.76 -22.81
C LEU A 106 22.15 32.80 -23.30
N ARG A 107 22.78 31.64 -23.49
CA ARG A 107 24.14 31.55 -24.00
C ARG A 107 24.26 32.12 -25.41
N TYR A 108 23.32 31.79 -26.29
CA TYR A 108 23.28 32.30 -27.66
C TYR A 108 23.20 33.84 -27.69
N VAL A 109 22.37 34.44 -26.83
CA VAL A 109 22.26 35.90 -26.73
C VAL A 109 23.54 36.54 -26.21
N LEU A 110 24.19 35.93 -25.22
CA LEU A 110 25.45 36.46 -24.67
C LEU A 110 26.60 36.37 -25.67
N GLU A 111 26.64 35.32 -26.49
CA GLU A 111 27.67 35.12 -27.51
C GLU A 111 27.49 36.08 -28.69
N ASN A 112 26.26 36.33 -29.13
CA ASN A 112 25.96 37.30 -30.20
C ASN A 112 26.11 38.77 -29.77
N ARG A 113 26.28 39.04 -28.48
CA ARG A 113 26.54 40.38 -27.91
C ARG A 113 28.03 40.70 -27.78
N ARG A 114 28.91 39.71 -27.96
CA ARG A 114 30.37 39.84 -27.84
C ARG A 114 30.97 40.00 -29.24
#